data_AF-A0A4Q4KNB2-F1
#
_entry.id   AF-A0A4Q4KNB2-F1
#
_cell.length_a   1.000
_cell.length_b   1.000
_cell.length_c   1.000
_cell.angle_alpha   90.00
_cell.angle_beta   90.00
_cell.angle_gamma   90.00
#
_symmetry.space_group_name_H-M   'P 1'
#
loop_
_entity.id
_entity.type
_entity.pdbx_description
1 polymer ?
#
loop_
_entity_poly.entity_id
_entity_poly.type
_entity_poly.pdbx_seq_one_letter_code
_entity_poly.pdbx_strand_id
1 'polypeptide(L)'
;MKFKILTPKNFQTTNWSGGTTTQLYISPESATLANKDFNLRISTAKVEANESTFTSLPGINRKLMILEGGITISHEDQYSKHLKPFDVDTFKGDWKTTSIGTCTDFNVMTTGDKEIGLYPLRMNGAKNFKFAPLLNCKDLFFYATNGNITVEISGEDYLLQKGNLLVIQDFDVPSIAISSDEAFGIVVVQVNK
;
A
#
# COMPACT_ATOMS: atom_id res chain seq x y z
N MET A 1 11.16 -6.99 16.99
CA MET A 1 10.40 -7.26 15.74
C MET A 1 9.26 -8.25 15.92
N LYS A 2 8.16 -8.06 15.18
CA LYS A 2 7.07 -9.03 14.99
C LYS A 2 6.75 -9.19 13.51
N PHE A 3 6.43 -10.40 13.07
CA PHE A 3 6.22 -10.73 11.66
C PHE A 3 4.86 -11.40 11.44
N LYS A 4 4.18 -11.03 10.35
CA LYS A 4 2.94 -11.69 9.91
C LYS A 4 2.85 -11.67 8.39
N ILE A 5 2.60 -12.82 7.78
CA ILE A 5 2.18 -12.87 6.37
C ILE A 5 0.66 -12.94 6.35
N LEU A 6 0.05 -11.97 5.69
CA LEU A 6 -1.37 -11.95 5.38
C LEU A 6 -1.56 -12.38 3.93
N THR A 7 -2.47 -13.32 3.73
CA THR A 7 -2.83 -13.87 2.41
C THR A 7 -4.20 -13.34 1.99
N PRO A 8 -4.64 -13.55 0.74
CA PRO A 8 -5.99 -13.19 0.31
C PRO A 8 -7.12 -13.68 1.22
N LYS A 9 -6.93 -14.81 1.93
CA LYS A 9 -7.91 -15.35 2.89
C LYS A 9 -8.07 -14.50 4.15
N ASN A 10 -7.12 -13.63 4.45
CA ASN A 10 -7.15 -12.74 5.61
C ASN A 10 -7.78 -11.37 5.30
N PHE A 11 -8.00 -11.06 4.02
CA PHE A 11 -8.47 -9.74 3.61
C PHE A 11 -9.98 -9.66 3.54
N GLN A 12 -10.49 -8.44 3.68
CA GLN A 12 -11.92 -8.14 3.56
C GLN A 12 -12.16 -7.25 2.35
N THR A 13 -13.01 -7.70 1.43
CA THR A 13 -13.40 -6.93 0.24
C THR A 13 -14.81 -6.37 0.41
N THR A 14 -14.96 -5.10 0.08
CA THR A 14 -16.23 -4.36 0.09
C THR A 14 -16.51 -3.83 -1.31
N ASN A 15 -17.78 -3.84 -1.72
CA ASN A 15 -18.23 -3.29 -2.99
C ASN A 15 -18.79 -1.88 -2.77
N TRP A 16 -18.59 -1.00 -3.74
CA TRP A 16 -19.19 0.33 -3.80
C TRP A 16 -19.57 0.63 -5.25
N SER A 17 -20.32 1.71 -5.48
CA SER A 17 -20.95 1.98 -6.78
C SER A 17 -19.97 2.11 -7.95
N GLY A 18 -18.70 2.43 -7.69
CA GLY A 18 -17.66 2.57 -8.71
C GLY A 18 -16.57 1.50 -8.67
N GLY A 19 -16.71 0.45 -7.86
CA GLY A 19 -15.78 -0.68 -7.86
C GLY A 19 -15.68 -1.41 -6.53
N THR A 20 -14.48 -1.89 -6.20
CA THR A 20 -14.22 -2.69 -4.99
C THR A 20 -13.05 -2.13 -4.18
N THR A 21 -13.04 -2.42 -2.88
CA THR A 21 -11.90 -2.14 -2.00
C THR A 21 -11.61 -3.35 -1.15
N THR A 22 -10.36 -3.82 -1.19
CA THR A 22 -9.84 -4.92 -0.39
C THR A 22 -8.93 -4.36 0.69
N GLN A 23 -9.36 -4.48 1.95
CA GLN A 23 -8.56 -4.09 3.11
C GLN A 23 -7.49 -5.15 3.38
N LEU A 24 -6.23 -4.76 3.26
CA LEU A 24 -5.08 -5.62 3.49
C LEU A 24 -4.62 -5.60 4.96
N TYR A 25 -4.67 -4.43 5.58
CA TYR A 25 -4.24 -4.22 6.96
C TYR A 25 -4.94 -3.00 7.59
N ILE A 26 -5.24 -3.09 8.88
CA ILE A 26 -5.73 -1.96 9.68
C ILE A 26 -5.15 -2.05 11.09
N SER A 27 -4.79 -0.91 11.68
CA SER A 27 -4.25 -0.83 13.04
C SER A 27 -4.93 0.29 13.83
N PRO A 28 -5.34 0.04 15.10
CA PRO A 28 -5.34 -1.28 15.76
C PRO A 28 -6.28 -2.27 15.08
N GLU A 29 -6.14 -3.57 15.37
CA GLU A 29 -6.91 -4.64 14.70
C GLU A 29 -8.43 -4.50 14.89
N SER A 30 -8.87 -3.89 15.99
CA SER A 30 -10.28 -3.61 16.28
C SER A 30 -10.84 -2.38 15.54
N ALA A 31 -10.00 -1.61 14.86
CA ALA A 31 -10.43 -0.39 14.20
C ALA A 31 -11.23 -0.68 12.91
N THR A 32 -12.05 0.28 12.51
CA THR A 32 -12.89 0.21 11.32
C THR A 32 -12.79 1.51 10.52
N LEU A 33 -12.94 1.40 9.20
CA LEU A 33 -13.02 2.59 8.33
C LEU A 33 -14.21 3.49 8.70
N ALA A 34 -15.34 2.88 9.09
CA ALA A 34 -16.57 3.60 9.43
C ALA A 34 -16.39 4.50 10.66
N ASN A 35 -15.75 3.99 11.72
CA ASN A 35 -15.49 4.76 12.94
C ASN A 35 -14.28 5.69 12.82
N LYS A 36 -13.41 5.49 11.82
CA LYS A 36 -12.15 6.24 11.62
C LYS A 36 -11.22 6.17 12.84
N ASP A 37 -11.30 5.09 13.60
CA ASP A 37 -10.54 4.81 14.83
C ASP A 37 -9.22 4.06 14.56
N PHE A 38 -8.72 4.14 13.32
CA PHE A 38 -7.43 3.56 12.91
C PHE A 38 -6.32 4.60 12.86
N ASN A 39 -5.09 4.15 13.10
CA ASN A 39 -3.87 4.91 12.94
C ASN A 39 -3.15 4.62 11.61
N LEU A 40 -3.46 3.49 10.99
CA LEU A 40 -2.95 3.06 9.70
C LEU A 40 -3.95 2.11 9.07
N ARG A 41 -4.28 2.33 7.80
CA ARG A 41 -5.05 1.41 6.98
C ARG A 41 -4.36 1.27 5.63
N ILE A 42 -4.18 0.03 5.20
CA ILE A 42 -3.62 -0.33 3.90
C ILE A 42 -4.67 -1.13 3.14
N SER A 43 -4.97 -0.73 1.90
CA SER A 43 -5.95 -1.40 1.06
C SER A 43 -5.54 -1.35 -0.40
N THR A 44 -6.07 -2.26 -1.22
CA THR A 44 -6.18 -2.03 -2.66
C THR A 44 -7.60 -1.65 -3.03
N ALA A 45 -7.76 -0.87 -4.10
CA ALA A 45 -9.07 -0.58 -4.67
C ALA A 45 -9.04 -0.79 -6.17
N LYS A 46 -10.09 -1.42 -6.71
CA LYS A 46 -10.32 -1.50 -8.14
C LYS A 46 -11.40 -0.48 -8.49
N VAL A 47 -11.04 0.52 -9.27
CA VAL A 47 -11.93 1.55 -9.79
C VAL A 47 -12.40 1.11 -11.17
N GLU A 48 -13.68 0.79 -11.28
CA GLU A 48 -14.31 0.22 -12.48
C GLU A 48 -15.25 1.21 -13.17
N ALA A 49 -15.81 2.17 -12.42
CA ALA A 49 -16.55 3.27 -13.02
C ALA A 49 -15.61 4.30 -13.63
N ASN A 50 -15.89 4.69 -14.87
CA ASN A 50 -15.10 5.69 -15.60
C ASN A 50 -15.05 7.04 -14.88
N GLU A 51 -16.07 7.38 -14.10
CA GLU A 51 -16.07 8.54 -13.21
C GLU A 51 -16.32 8.06 -11.79
N SER A 52 -15.48 8.50 -10.85
CA SER A 52 -15.56 8.12 -9.45
C SER A 52 -15.39 9.32 -8.53
N THR A 53 -16.21 9.38 -7.47
CA THR A 53 -16.06 10.35 -6.39
C THR A 53 -15.51 9.64 -5.16
N PHE A 54 -14.46 10.20 -4.58
CA PHE A 54 -13.82 9.64 -3.41
C PHE A 54 -14.58 10.05 -2.16
N THR A 55 -14.81 9.12 -1.23
CA THR A 55 -15.43 9.42 0.06
C THR A 55 -14.59 10.44 0.84
N SER A 56 -15.24 11.50 1.31
CA SER A 56 -14.61 12.48 2.20
C SER A 56 -14.33 11.85 3.58
N LEU A 57 -13.07 11.92 3.99
CA LEU A 57 -12.54 11.38 5.23
C LEU A 57 -11.76 12.47 5.99
N PRO A 58 -12.45 13.41 6.67
CA PRO A 58 -11.79 14.44 7.46
C PRO A 58 -10.83 13.88 8.51
N GLY A 59 -9.66 14.52 8.64
CA GLY A 59 -8.60 14.10 9.56
C GLY A 59 -7.74 12.92 9.07
N ILE A 60 -8.02 12.37 7.89
CA ILE A 60 -7.24 11.27 7.30
C ILE A 60 -6.26 11.83 6.26
N ASN A 61 -4.99 11.41 6.31
CA ASN A 61 -4.03 11.61 5.24
C ASN A 61 -4.06 10.40 4.30
N ARG A 62 -4.00 10.62 2.98
CA ARG A 62 -4.02 9.56 1.97
C ARG A 62 -2.75 9.60 1.13
N LYS A 63 -2.21 8.41 0.87
CA LYS A 63 -1.17 8.18 -0.13
C LYS A 63 -1.64 7.06 -1.06
N LEU A 64 -1.81 7.39 -2.33
CA LEU A 64 -2.39 6.49 -3.34
C LEU A 64 -1.35 6.21 -4.41
N MET A 65 -1.14 4.93 -4.73
CA MET A 65 -0.28 4.47 -5.83
C MET A 65 -1.12 3.72 -6.85
N ILE A 66 -0.96 4.02 -8.14
CA ILE A 66 -1.57 3.21 -9.20
C ILE A 66 -0.76 1.91 -9.37
N LEU A 67 -1.42 0.76 -9.36
CA LEU A 67 -0.79 -0.54 -9.66
C LEU A 67 -0.98 -0.93 -11.12
N GLU A 68 -2.20 -0.73 -11.63
CA GLU A 68 -2.61 -1.09 -12.99
C GLU A 68 -3.59 -0.05 -13.53
N GLY A 69 -3.64 0.12 -14.85
CA GLY A 69 -4.48 1.13 -15.50
C GLY A 69 -3.96 2.55 -15.30
N GLY A 70 -4.86 3.52 -15.19
CA GLY A 70 -4.50 4.92 -14.98
C GLY A 70 -5.72 5.81 -14.86
N ILE A 71 -5.59 6.88 -14.08
CA ILE A 71 -6.67 7.84 -13.83
C ILE A 71 -6.16 9.27 -13.95
N THR A 72 -7.04 10.18 -14.31
CA THR A 72 -6.85 11.60 -14.02
C THR A 72 -7.55 11.90 -12.71
N ILE A 73 -6.79 12.18 -11.66
CA ILE A 73 -7.32 12.57 -10.35
C ILE A 73 -7.46 14.10 -10.29
N SER A 74 -8.54 14.57 -9.69
CA SER A 74 -8.83 16.00 -9.54
C SER A 74 -9.22 16.28 -8.09
N HIS A 75 -8.51 17.22 -7.48
CA HIS A 75 -8.81 17.74 -6.14
C HIS A 75 -9.35 19.17 -6.30
N GLU A 76 -10.61 19.40 -5.94
CA GLU A 76 -11.28 20.70 -6.07
C GLU A 76 -10.46 21.80 -5.39
N ASP A 77 -10.27 22.93 -6.09
CA ASP A 77 -9.47 24.08 -5.65
C ASP A 77 -7.99 23.78 -5.32
N GLN A 78 -7.47 22.63 -5.71
CA GLN A 78 -6.05 22.28 -5.56
C GLN A 78 -5.39 22.08 -6.93
N TYR A 79 -5.45 20.85 -7.46
CA TYR A 79 -4.82 20.47 -8.72
C TYR A 79 -5.52 19.28 -9.35
N SER A 80 -5.23 19.07 -10.63
CA SER A 80 -5.56 17.84 -11.34
C SER A 80 -4.27 17.25 -11.91
N LYS A 81 -4.17 15.92 -11.90
CA LYS A 81 -2.98 15.20 -12.35
C LYS A 81 -3.37 13.86 -12.98
N HIS A 82 -2.69 13.50 -14.06
CA HIS A 82 -2.79 12.16 -14.61
C HIS A 82 -1.78 11.23 -13.90
N LEU A 83 -2.28 10.11 -13.36
CA LEU A 83 -1.52 9.10 -12.65
C LEU A 83 -1.45 7.81 -13.49
N LYS A 84 -0.23 7.39 -13.78
CA LYS A 84 0.13 6.15 -14.48
C LYS A 84 0.59 5.09 -13.47
N PRO A 85 0.77 3.81 -13.88
CA PRO A 85 1.27 2.79 -12.98
C PRO A 85 2.54 3.22 -12.24
N PHE A 86 2.49 3.05 -10.92
CA PHE A 86 3.48 3.39 -9.91
C PHE A 86 3.65 4.89 -9.60
N ASP A 87 2.88 5.77 -10.23
CA ASP A 87 2.75 7.13 -9.76
C ASP A 87 2.08 7.15 -8.40
N VAL A 88 2.58 8.03 -7.52
CA VAL A 88 2.05 8.24 -6.18
C VAL A 88 1.49 9.65 -6.07
N ASP A 89 0.35 9.76 -5.41
CA ASP A 89 -0.26 11.03 -5.03
C ASP A 89 -0.53 11.06 -3.52
N THR A 90 -0.33 12.23 -2.91
CA THR A 90 -0.49 12.45 -1.46
C THR A 90 -1.43 13.61 -1.23
N PHE A 91 -2.55 13.36 -0.56
CA PHE A 91 -3.62 14.35 -0.41
C PHE A 91 -4.38 14.15 0.91
N LYS A 92 -5.13 15.17 1.32
CA LYS A 92 -5.97 15.09 2.51
C LYS A 92 -7.29 14.41 2.18
N GLY A 93 -7.78 13.60 3.12
CA GLY A 93 -9.01 12.84 2.96
C GLY A 93 -10.27 13.72 2.96
N ASP A 94 -10.23 14.92 3.52
CA ASP A 94 -11.33 15.89 3.46
C ASP A 94 -11.45 16.61 2.12
N TRP A 95 -10.42 16.57 1.26
CA TRP A 95 -10.48 17.19 -0.06
C TRP A 95 -11.55 16.54 -0.92
N LYS A 96 -12.38 17.36 -1.55
CA LYS A 96 -13.31 16.90 -2.59
C LYS A 96 -12.50 16.39 -3.78
N THR A 97 -12.51 15.07 -3.95
CA THR A 97 -11.63 14.38 -4.89
C THR A 97 -12.47 13.53 -5.84
N THR A 98 -12.23 13.69 -7.13
CA THR A 98 -12.84 12.89 -8.20
C THR A 98 -11.76 12.30 -9.10
N SER A 99 -12.12 11.29 -9.88
CA SER A 99 -11.24 10.74 -10.91
C SER A 99 -11.98 10.34 -12.18
N ILE A 100 -11.27 10.41 -13.31
CA ILE A 100 -11.71 9.88 -14.60
C ILE A 100 -10.74 8.76 -15.04
N GLY A 101 -11.28 7.62 -15.47
CA GLY A 101 -10.55 6.42 -15.89
C GLY A 101 -10.76 5.24 -14.95
N THR A 102 -10.06 4.14 -15.22
CA THR A 102 -10.12 2.90 -14.42
C THR A 102 -8.71 2.48 -14.01
N CYS A 103 -8.60 1.96 -12.79
CA CYS A 103 -7.32 1.52 -12.26
C CYS A 103 -7.49 0.49 -11.14
N THR A 104 -6.40 -0.20 -10.84
CA THR A 104 -6.20 -0.79 -9.50
C THR A 104 -5.23 0.12 -8.76
N ASP A 105 -5.60 0.63 -7.60
CA ASP A 105 -4.73 1.42 -6.73
C ASP A 105 -4.36 0.68 -5.44
N PHE A 106 -3.27 1.13 -4.82
CA PHE A 106 -2.83 0.81 -3.48
C PHE A 106 -2.93 2.06 -2.62
N ASN A 107 -3.72 1.98 -1.56
CA ASN A 107 -4.08 3.10 -0.71
C ASN A 107 -3.51 2.92 0.69
N VAL A 108 -2.76 3.91 1.17
CA VAL A 108 -2.33 4.02 2.55
C VAL A 108 -3.03 5.23 3.17
N MET A 109 -3.75 4.98 4.27
CA MET A 109 -4.46 6.00 5.03
C MET A 109 -3.91 6.06 6.45
N THR A 110 -3.71 7.27 6.97
CA THR A 110 -3.24 7.48 8.35
C THR A 110 -4.03 8.58 9.05
N THR A 111 -4.12 8.51 10.37
CA THR A 111 -4.51 9.64 11.23
C THR A 111 -3.27 10.27 11.84
N GLY A 112 -3.34 11.58 12.10
CA GLY A 112 -2.22 12.36 12.63
C GLY A 112 -1.06 12.52 11.65
N ASP A 113 0.03 13.09 12.13
CA ASP A 113 1.22 13.39 11.32
C ASP A 113 2.18 12.19 11.34
N LYS A 114 1.87 11.19 10.51
CA LYS A 114 2.76 10.05 10.26
C LYS A 114 3.49 10.22 8.95
N GLU A 115 4.81 10.13 8.97
CA GLU A 115 5.61 10.07 7.75
C GLU A 115 5.56 8.66 7.17
N ILE A 116 5.10 8.57 5.92
CA ILE A 116 4.91 7.31 5.20
C ILE A 116 5.77 7.30 3.93
N GLY A 117 6.72 6.36 3.88
CA GLY A 117 7.36 5.94 2.63
C GLY A 117 6.42 5.02 1.84
N LEU A 118 6.22 5.30 0.55
CA LEU A 118 5.43 4.44 -0.35
C LEU A 118 6.08 4.47 -1.73
N TYR A 119 6.60 3.33 -2.19
CA TYR A 119 7.28 3.23 -3.48
C TYR A 119 7.34 1.77 -3.96
N PRO A 120 7.50 1.55 -5.28
CA PRO A 120 7.66 0.21 -5.81
C PRO A 120 9.11 -0.28 -5.70
N LEU A 121 9.28 -1.58 -5.53
CA LEU A 121 10.54 -2.32 -5.74
C LEU A 121 10.27 -3.40 -6.79
N ARG A 122 10.87 -3.27 -7.98
CA ARG A 122 10.62 -4.15 -9.13
C ARG A 122 11.93 -4.62 -9.74
N MET A 123 12.00 -5.91 -10.09
CA MET A 123 13.16 -6.52 -10.75
C MET A 123 12.69 -7.31 -11.97
N ASN A 124 13.46 -7.26 -13.06
CA ASN A 124 13.11 -7.88 -14.34
C ASN A 124 13.65 -9.31 -14.53
N GLY A 125 14.20 -9.93 -13.49
CA GLY A 125 14.75 -11.28 -13.54
C GLY A 125 15.39 -11.69 -12.22
N ALA A 126 15.92 -12.91 -12.19
CA ALA A 126 16.50 -13.51 -11.00
C ALA A 126 17.54 -12.58 -10.35
N LYS A 127 17.35 -12.25 -9.07
CA LYS A 127 18.24 -11.33 -8.39
C LYS A 127 18.16 -11.46 -6.88
N ASN A 128 19.31 -11.35 -6.24
CA ASN A 128 19.42 -11.09 -4.81
C ASN A 128 19.62 -9.59 -4.61
N PHE A 129 18.80 -9.00 -3.75
CA PHE A 129 18.79 -7.57 -3.45
C PHE A 129 18.81 -7.36 -1.93
N LYS A 130 19.70 -6.50 -1.46
CA LYS A 130 19.74 -6.09 -0.06
C LYS A 130 18.92 -4.81 0.12
N PHE A 131 17.78 -4.92 0.79
CA PHE A 131 16.92 -3.81 1.12
C PHE A 131 17.35 -3.19 2.47
N ALA A 132 17.68 -1.91 2.47
CA ALA A 132 17.91 -1.14 3.69
C ALA A 132 16.77 -0.12 3.86
N PRO A 133 15.98 -0.19 4.93
CA PRO A 133 14.96 0.81 5.21
C PRO A 133 15.58 2.13 5.71
N LEU A 134 14.74 3.15 5.81
CA LEU A 134 15.09 4.45 6.38
C LEU A 134 15.47 4.31 7.87
N LEU A 135 16.41 5.16 8.32
CA LEU A 135 16.98 5.13 9.69
C LEU A 135 15.93 5.14 10.81
N ASN A 136 14.79 5.78 10.58
CA ASN A 136 13.69 5.93 11.54
C ASN A 136 12.48 5.04 11.23
N CYS A 137 12.62 4.03 10.37
CA CYS A 137 11.54 3.08 10.09
C CYS A 137 11.14 2.33 11.38
N LYS A 138 9.85 2.34 11.70
CA LYS A 138 9.24 1.59 12.80
C LYS A 138 8.58 0.31 12.28
N ASP A 139 7.69 0.45 11.31
CA ASP A 139 6.95 -0.65 10.71
C ASP A 139 7.18 -0.67 9.20
N LEU A 140 7.34 -1.86 8.64
CA LEU A 140 7.63 -2.10 7.23
C LEU A 140 6.63 -3.10 6.66
N PHE A 141 6.13 -2.81 5.46
CA PHE A 141 5.17 -3.66 4.77
C PHE A 141 5.63 -3.93 3.34
N PHE A 142 5.55 -5.20 2.93
CA PHE A 142 5.79 -5.62 1.55
C PHE A 142 4.55 -6.29 0.99
N TYR A 143 3.91 -5.63 0.04
CA TYR A 143 2.81 -6.22 -0.73
C TYR A 143 3.33 -6.73 -2.08
N ALA A 144 3.27 -8.04 -2.31
CA ALA A 144 3.73 -8.61 -3.57
C ALA A 144 2.68 -8.39 -4.67
N THR A 145 3.05 -7.61 -5.69
CA THR A 145 2.20 -7.39 -6.88
C THR A 145 2.46 -8.43 -7.96
N ASN A 146 3.66 -9.03 -7.98
CA ASN A 146 4.05 -10.05 -8.94
C ASN A 146 5.19 -10.94 -8.42
N GLY A 147 5.25 -12.19 -8.91
CA GLY A 147 6.34 -13.13 -8.64
C GLY A 147 6.23 -13.91 -7.33
N ASN A 148 7.16 -14.83 -7.13
CA ASN A 148 7.42 -15.54 -5.88
C ASN A 148 8.71 -14.99 -5.29
N ILE A 149 8.64 -14.45 -4.09
CA ILE A 149 9.72 -13.65 -3.50
C ILE A 149 10.10 -14.28 -2.17
N THR A 150 11.37 -14.59 -1.99
CA THR A 150 11.90 -14.97 -0.68
C THR A 150 12.43 -13.72 0.00
N VAL A 151 11.97 -13.48 1.22
CA VAL A 151 12.44 -12.39 2.07
C VAL A 151 13.16 -13.02 3.24
N GLU A 152 14.48 -12.86 3.31
CA GLU A 152 15.30 -13.37 4.40
C GLU A 152 15.49 -12.26 5.45
N ILE A 153 15.08 -12.55 6.69
CA ILE A 153 15.22 -11.63 7.82
C ILE A 153 15.81 -12.41 8.99
N SER A 154 16.96 -11.96 9.48
CA SER A 154 17.62 -12.58 10.65
C SER A 154 17.86 -14.09 10.50
N GLY A 155 18.12 -14.57 9.28
CA GLY A 155 18.38 -15.99 8.97
C GLY A 155 17.14 -16.85 8.76
N GLU A 156 15.93 -16.26 8.79
CA GLU A 156 14.67 -16.94 8.51
C GLU A 156 14.10 -16.50 7.16
N ASP A 157 13.63 -17.46 6.37
CA ASP A 157 13.05 -17.24 5.04
C ASP A 157 11.53 -17.11 5.08
N TYR A 158 11.02 -16.05 4.46
CA TYR A 158 9.60 -15.79 4.31
C TYR A 158 9.22 -15.78 2.82
N LEU A 159 8.41 -16.76 2.40
CA LEU A 159 7.89 -16.82 1.04
C LEU A 159 6.69 -15.88 0.85
N LEU A 160 6.87 -14.86 0.01
CA LEU A 160 5.87 -13.90 -0.37
C LEU A 160 5.42 -14.13 -1.83
N GLN A 161 4.20 -14.62 -1.99
CA GLN A 161 3.58 -14.83 -3.30
C GLN A 161 2.72 -13.62 -3.69
N LYS A 162 2.44 -13.46 -4.99
CA LYS A 162 1.52 -12.42 -5.48
C LYS A 162 0.23 -12.36 -4.66
N GLY A 163 -0.12 -11.14 -4.21
CA GLY A 163 -1.27 -10.86 -3.38
C GLY A 163 -1.03 -10.98 -1.88
N ASN A 164 0.12 -11.50 -1.44
CA ASN A 164 0.45 -11.54 -0.02
C ASN A 164 0.94 -10.17 0.47
N LEU A 165 0.71 -9.89 1.75
CA LEU A 165 1.26 -8.76 2.49
C LEU A 165 2.12 -9.29 3.65
N LEU A 166 3.43 -9.07 3.60
CA LEU A 166 4.31 -9.25 4.76
C LEU A 166 4.27 -7.98 5.61
N VAL A 167 3.95 -8.15 6.88
CA VAL A 167 3.92 -7.11 7.91
C VAL A 167 5.09 -7.33 8.86
N ILE A 168 5.93 -6.31 9.03
CA ILE A 168 7.07 -6.32 9.93
C ILE A 168 6.93 -5.14 10.88
N GLN A 169 6.68 -5.40 12.16
CA GLN A 169 6.53 -4.37 13.18
C GLN A 169 7.73 -4.29 14.09
N ASP A 170 7.98 -3.11 14.65
CA ASP A 170 9.12 -2.83 15.52
C ASP A 170 10.45 -3.28 14.86
N PHE A 171 10.66 -2.80 13.62
CA PHE A 171 11.80 -3.12 12.78
C PHE A 171 13.11 -2.63 13.41
N ASP A 172 14.11 -3.52 13.52
CA ASP A 172 15.37 -3.24 14.24
C ASP A 172 16.64 -3.83 13.60
N VAL A 173 16.58 -4.31 12.35
CA VAL A 173 17.75 -4.85 11.63
C VAL A 173 18.29 -3.89 10.57
N PRO A 174 19.59 -3.91 10.22
CA PRO A 174 20.14 -2.95 9.26
C PRO A 174 19.63 -3.15 7.82
N SER A 175 19.19 -4.36 7.48
CA SER A 175 18.76 -4.71 6.14
C SER A 175 18.01 -6.04 6.09
N ILE A 176 17.29 -6.25 4.99
CA ILE A 176 16.59 -7.48 4.63
C ILE A 176 17.15 -7.98 3.29
N ALA A 177 17.36 -9.29 3.14
CA ALA A 177 17.65 -9.85 1.81
C ALA A 177 16.33 -10.20 1.12
N ILE A 178 16.22 -9.83 -0.16
CA ILE A 178 15.07 -10.12 -1.01
C ILE A 178 15.60 -10.83 -2.25
N SER A 179 15.05 -12.00 -2.54
CA SER A 179 15.41 -12.80 -3.70
C SER A 179 14.19 -13.33 -4.44
N SER A 180 14.36 -13.60 -5.72
CA SER A 180 13.40 -14.28 -6.57
C SER A 180 14.14 -14.89 -7.74
N ASP A 181 13.65 -16.02 -8.25
CA ASP A 181 14.17 -16.67 -9.47
C ASP A 181 13.61 -16.04 -10.75
N GLU A 182 12.61 -15.17 -10.63
CA GLU A 182 11.91 -14.53 -11.75
C GLU A 182 11.78 -13.02 -11.54
N ALA A 183 11.13 -12.35 -12.51
CA ALA A 183 10.74 -10.96 -12.34
C ALA A 183 9.70 -10.81 -11.22
N PHE A 184 9.89 -9.81 -10.35
CA PHE A 184 9.00 -9.57 -9.22
C PHE A 184 8.65 -8.10 -9.05
N GLY A 185 7.56 -7.86 -8.32
CA GLY A 185 7.13 -6.53 -7.91
C GLY A 185 6.63 -6.52 -6.47
N ILE A 186 7.11 -5.56 -5.70
CA ILE A 186 6.70 -5.29 -4.32
C ILE A 186 6.29 -3.82 -4.22
N VAL A 187 5.17 -3.54 -3.56
CA VAL A 187 4.90 -2.21 -3.01
C VAL A 187 5.46 -2.19 -1.60
N VAL A 188 6.37 -1.25 -1.34
CA VAL A 188 6.98 -1.04 -0.04
C VAL A 188 6.27 0.09 0.68
N VAL A 189 5.81 -0.16 1.92
CA VAL A 189 5.34 0.87 2.84
C VAL A 189 6.27 0.93 4.04
N GLN A 190 6.79 2.11 4.34
CA GLN A 190 7.56 2.39 5.55
C GLN A 190 6.79 3.37 6.42
N VAL A 191 6.59 3.02 7.69
CA VAL A 191 6.00 3.88 8.70
C VAL A 191 7.12 4.30 9.64
N ASN A 192 7.39 5.60 9.72
CA ASN A 192 8.45 6.11 10.58
C ASN A 192 8.01 6.18 12.05
N LYS A 193 8.99 6.20 12.96
CA LYS A 193 8.82 6.34 14.41
C LYS A 193 8.16 7.66 14.79
#